data_AF-A0A0N1H1N4-F1
#
_entry.id   AF-A0A0N1H1N4-F1
#
_cell.length_a   1.000
_cell.length_b   1.000
_cell.length_c   1.000
_cell.angle_alpha   90.00
_cell.angle_beta   90.00
_cell.angle_gamma   90.00
#
_symmetry.space_group_name_H-M   'P 1'
#
loop_
_entity.id
_entity.type
_entity.pdbx_description
1 polymer ?
#
loop_
_entity_poly.entity_id
_entity_poly.type
_entity_poly.pdbx_seq_one_letter_code
_entity_poly.pdbx_strand_id
1 'polypeptide(L)' 'MEIKPSSEPFWFNSVIFVLTHLKGSAFVWFEPYLMDYFGNGSGAKAKIKLLMNSFFEFEKEIKTMFGDSNDEYAAA' A
#
# COMPACT_ATOMS: atom_id res chain seq x y z
N MET A 1 -7.99 28.75 3.99
CA MET A 1 -8.17 27.48 3.27
C MET A 1 -8.49 26.45 4.33
N GLU A 2 -9.75 26.08 4.52
CA GLU A 2 -10.13 25.06 5.51
C GLU A 2 -9.69 23.69 4.99
N ILE A 3 -8.78 23.04 5.70
CA ILE A 3 -8.39 21.66 5.40
C ILE A 3 -9.51 20.77 5.93
N LYS A 4 -10.37 20.29 5.03
CA LYS A 4 -11.41 19.33 5.37
C LYS A 4 -10.74 18.01 5.76
N PRO A 5 -11.14 17.35 6.87
CA PRO A 5 -10.62 16.04 7.21
C PRO A 5 -10.86 15.07 6.06
N SER A 6 -9.85 14.26 5.75
CA SER A 6 -9.98 13.14 4.82
C SER A 6 -11.17 12.27 5.23
N SER A 7 -12.10 12.02 4.30
CA SER A 7 -13.13 10.98 4.49
C SER A 7 -12.54 9.57 4.47
N GLU A 8 -11.32 9.43 3.95
CA GLU A 8 -10.64 8.15 3.87
C GLU A 8 -10.13 7.69 5.24
N PRO A 9 -10.23 6.39 5.54
CA PRO A 9 -9.71 5.80 6.78
C PRO A 9 -8.22 6.08 6.98
N PHE A 10 -7.78 6.11 8.25
CA PHE A 10 -6.36 6.26 8.60
C PHE A 10 -5.46 5.27 7.86
N TRP A 11 -5.90 4.00 7.75
CA TRP A 11 -5.16 2.94 7.05
C TRP A 11 -4.90 3.23 5.59
N PHE A 12 -5.87 3.83 4.89
CA PHE A 12 -5.71 4.21 3.49
C PHE A 12 -4.59 5.24 3.35
N ASN A 13 -4.57 6.26 4.21
CA ASN A 13 -3.51 7.26 4.22
C ASN A 13 -2.14 6.65 4.54
N SER A 14 -2.06 5.67 5.44
CA SER A 14 -0.82 4.94 5.73
C SER A 14 -0.32 4.14 4.52
N VAL A 15 -1.22 3.43 3.82
CA VAL A 15 -0.86 2.70 2.60
C VAL A 15 -0.34 3.69 1.55
N ILE A 16 -1.09 4.75 1.23
CA ILE A 16 -0.65 5.77 0.28
C ILE A 16 0.71 6.37 0.66
N PHE A 17 0.92 6.68 1.94
CA PHE A 17 2.20 7.18 2.42
C PHE A 17 3.36 6.21 2.16
N VAL A 18 3.19 4.90 2.39
CA VAL A 18 4.24 3.93 2.05
C VAL A 18 4.49 3.88 0.54
N LEU A 19 3.42 3.95 -0.26
CA LEU A 19 3.52 3.92 -1.72
C LEU A 19 4.33 5.09 -2.29
N THR A 20 4.28 6.28 -1.68
CA THR A 20 5.13 7.41 -2.11
C THR A 20 6.62 7.20 -1.85
N HIS A 21 6.97 6.23 -1.00
CA HIS A 21 8.35 5.88 -0.69
C HIS A 21 8.83 4.63 -1.44
N LEU A 22 7.95 3.89 -2.13
CA LEU A 22 8.35 2.75 -2.94
C LEU A 22 9.19 3.20 -4.14
N LYS A 23 10.24 2.42 -4.43
CA LYS A 23 11.14 2.65 -5.56
C LYS A 23 11.44 1.33 -6.26
N GLY A 24 11.83 1.42 -7.53
CA GLY A 24 12.27 0.27 -8.33
C GLY A 24 11.21 -0.83 -8.40
N SER A 25 11.63 -2.08 -8.17
CA SER A 25 10.78 -3.27 -8.29
C SER A 25 9.55 -3.26 -7.37
N ALA A 26 9.64 -2.62 -6.20
CA ALA A 26 8.51 -2.51 -5.28
C ALA A 26 7.41 -1.58 -5.83
N PHE A 27 7.79 -0.47 -6.46
CA PHE A 27 6.83 0.41 -7.12
C PHE A 27 6.21 -0.28 -8.34
N VAL A 28 7.04 -0.89 -9.20
CA VAL A 28 6.57 -1.61 -10.40
C VAL A 28 5.60 -2.75 -10.04
N TRP A 29 5.85 -3.43 -8.92
CA TRP A 29 4.93 -4.45 -8.42
C TRP A 29 3.57 -3.87 -8.01
N PHE A 30 3.54 -2.73 -7.33
CA PHE A 30 2.31 -2.20 -6.77
C PHE A 30 1.53 -1.27 -7.72
N GLU A 31 2.18 -0.69 -8.73
CA GLU A 31 1.56 0.23 -9.70
C GLU A 31 0.28 -0.34 -10.35
N PRO A 32 0.21 -1.60 -10.81
CA PRO A 32 -1.02 -2.16 -11.37
C PRO A 32 -2.18 -2.21 -10.37
N TYR A 33 -1.89 -2.37 -9.07
CA TYR A 33 -2.89 -2.41 -8.00
C TYR A 33 -3.48 -1.02 -7.77
N LEU A 34 -2.64 0.03 -7.84
CA LEU A 34 -3.09 1.43 -7.79
C LEU A 34 -3.97 1.79 -8.98
N MET A 35 -3.56 1.40 -10.18
CA MET A 35 -4.31 1.68 -11.40
C MET A 35 -5.67 0.99 -11.38
N ASP A 36 -5.77 -0.24 -10.88
CA ASP A 36 -7.06 -0.92 -10.70
C ASP A 36 -7.91 -0.22 -9.63
N TYR A 37 -7.33 0.14 -8.49
CA TYR A 37 -8.07 0.77 -7.40
C TYR A 37 -8.66 2.13 -7.80
N PHE A 38 -7.84 3.02 -8.38
CA PHE A 38 -8.28 4.35 -8.80
C PHE A 38 -9.04 4.35 -10.12
N GLY A 39 -8.71 3.44 -11.04
CA GLY A 39 -9.37 3.34 -12.34
C GLY A 39 -10.75 2.69 -12.27
N ASN A 40 -10.92 1.68 -11.41
CA ASN A 40 -12.18 0.93 -11.30
C ASN A 40 -12.99 1.28 -10.05
N GLY A 41 -12.41 1.95 -9.04
CA GLY A 41 -13.12 2.34 -7.82
C GLY A 41 -13.86 1.17 -7.16
N SER A 42 -15.19 1.25 -7.08
CA SER A 42 -16.04 0.17 -6.55
C SER A 42 -16.02 -1.12 -7.38
N GLY A 43 -15.50 -1.09 -8.61
CA GLY A 43 -15.26 -2.25 -9.46
C GLY A 43 -13.88 -2.91 -9.28
N ALA A 44 -12.99 -2.34 -8.46
CA ALA A 44 -11.65 -2.89 -8.24
C ALA A 44 -11.72 -4.31 -7.65
N LYS A 45 -10.69 -5.13 -7.92
CA LYS A 45 -10.64 -6.52 -7.46
C LYS A 45 -10.68 -6.58 -5.93
N ALA A 46 -11.32 -7.62 -5.40
CA ALA A 46 -11.46 -7.78 -3.94
C ALA A 46 -10.12 -7.76 -3.20
N LYS A 47 -9.08 -8.41 -3.75
CA LYS A 47 -7.72 -8.39 -3.20
C LYS A 47 -7.14 -6.98 -3.15
N ILE A 48 -7.37 -6.16 -4.18
CA ILE A 48 -6.85 -4.79 -4.28
C ILE A 48 -7.54 -3.89 -3.26
N LYS A 49 -8.87 -4.03 -3.11
CA LYS A 49 -9.60 -3.34 -2.05
C LYS A 49 -9.13 -3.75 -0.65
N LEU A 50 -8.81 -5.02 -0.44
CA LEU A 50 -8.29 -5.51 0.84
C LEU A 50 -6.95 -4.85 1.18
N LEU A 51 -6.01 -4.83 0.21
CA LEU A 51 -4.70 -4.21 0.40
C LEU A 51 -4.79 -2.70 0.67
N MET A 52 -5.70 -2.00 -0.02
CA MET A 52 -5.86 -0.54 0.15
C MET A 52 -6.62 -0.15 1.43
N ASN A 53 -7.45 -1.04 1.98
CA ASN A 53 -8.26 -0.78 3.18
C ASN A 53 -7.68 -1.40 4.46
N SER A 54 -6.64 -2.23 4.38
CA SER A 54 -6.01 -2.88 5.52
C SER A 54 -4.50 -2.75 5.42
N PHE A 55 -3.93 -1.87 6.26
CA PHE A 55 -2.48 -1.70 6.33
C PHE A 55 -1.77 -3.00 6.71
N PHE A 56 -2.38 -3.81 7.59
CA PHE A 56 -1.84 -5.11 7.97
C PHE A 56 -1.70 -6.08 6.78
N GLU A 57 -2.72 -6.18 5.93
CA GLU A 57 -2.65 -7.05 4.75
C GLU A 57 -1.67 -6.51 3.71
N PHE A 58 -1.60 -5.19 3.55
CA PHE A 58 -0.60 -4.54 2.72
C PHE A 58 0.83 -4.83 3.20
N GLU A 59 1.11 -4.63 4.49
CA GLU A 59 2.42 -4.86 5.11
C GLU A 59 2.83 -6.33 4.97
N LYS A 60 1.90 -7.26 5.22
CA LYS A 60 2.15 -8.69 5.06
C LYS A 60 2.52 -9.05 3.61
N GLU A 61 1.78 -8.53 2.64
CA GLU A 61 2.02 -8.85 1.23
C GLU A 61 3.35 -8.26 0.74
N ILE A 62 3.66 -7.01 1.08
CA ILE A 62 4.92 -6.37 0.66
C ILE A 62 6.13 -7.06 1.29
N LYS A 63 6.06 -7.47 2.57
CA LYS A 63 7.12 -8.25 3.23
C LYS A 63 7.26 -9.65 2.64
N THR A 64 6.16 -10.27 2.21
CA THR A 64 6.22 -11.57 1.53
C THR A 64 6.93 -11.47 0.18
N MET A 65 6.74 -10.36 -0.53
CA MET A 65 7.32 -10.15 -1.87
C MET A 65 8.77 -9.66 -1.84
N PHE A 66 9.15 -8.85 -0.86
CA PHE A 66 10.46 -8.17 -0.82
C PHE A 66 11.31 -8.47 0.42
N GLY A 67 10.80 -9.27 1.36
CA GLY A 67 11.44 -9.55 2.65
C GLY A 67 11.12 -8.51 3.72
N ASP A 68 11.48 -8.78 4.97
CA ASP A 68 11.45 -7.80 6.05
C ASP A 68 12.82 -7.12 6.14
N SER A 69 12.87 -5.79 6.00
CA SER A 69 14.13 -5.04 6.12
C SER A 69 14.70 -5.08 7.54
N ASN A 70 13.91 -5.47 8.56
CA ASN A 70 14.43 -5.67 9.90
C ASN A 70 15.32 -6.92 10.04
N ASP A 71 15.30 -7.83 9.07
CA ASP A 71 16.19 -9.00 9.09
C ASP A 71 17.65 -8.62 8.79
N GLU A 72 17.92 -7.45 8.17
CA GLU A 72 19.29 -6.95 7.96
C GLU A 72 20.00 -6.49 9.25
N TYR A 73 19.26 -6.21 10.34
CA TYR A 73 19.86 -5.84 11.63
C TYR A 73 20.11 -7.02 12.58
N ALA A 74 19.62 -8.22 12.27
CA ALA A 74 19.87 -9.42 13.08
C ALA A 74 21.22 -10.11 12.75
N ALA A 75 21.94 -9.63 11.74
CA ALA A 75 23.22 -10.18 11.28
C ALA A 75 24.43 -9.24 11.46
N ALA A 76 24.28 -8.13 12.20
CA ALA A 76 25.35 -7.17 12.51
C ALA A 76 25.87 -7.32 13.95
#